data_AF-A0A2V9ZXD0-F1
#
_entry.id   AF-A0A2V9ZXD0-F1
#
_cell.length_a   1.000
_cell.length_b   1.000
_cell.length_c   1.000
_cell.angle_alpha   90.00
_cell.angle_beta   90.00
_cell.angle_gamma   90.00
#
_symmetry.space_group_name_H-M   'P 1'
#
loop_
_entity.id
_entity.type
_entity.pdbx_description
1 polymer ?
#
loop_
_entity_poly.entity_id
_entity_poly.type
_entity_poly.pdbx_seq_one_letter_code
_entity_poly.pdbx_strand_id
1 'polypeptide(L)' 'MKSKYIIVLLAFLLIIFISFPALISAQTETGTITGVVTDPSGAVVPGAKIMVTSVERQNTRSLSTGSKGEYIVTNLEPGT' A
#
# COMPACT_ATOMS: atom_id res chain seq x y z
N MET A 1 -16.41 35.57 -34.50
CA MET A 1 -15.03 35.74 -33.97
C MET A 1 -14.88 35.23 -32.54
N LYS A 2 -15.75 35.61 -31.58
CA LYS A 2 -15.70 35.18 -30.16
C LYS A 2 -15.74 33.66 -29.91
N SER A 3 -16.54 32.91 -30.68
CA SER A 3 -16.65 31.44 -30.54
C SER A 3 -15.35 30.69 -30.81
N LYS A 4 -14.49 31.16 -31.71
CA LYS A 4 -13.19 30.52 -31.99
C LYS A 4 -12.24 30.60 -30.79
N TYR A 5 -12.22 31.75 -30.09
CA TYR A 5 -11.40 31.92 -28.88
C TYR A 5 -11.90 31.05 -27.73
N ILE A 6 -13.22 30.87 -27.60
CA ILE A 6 -13.81 29.99 -26.57
C ILE A 6 -13.41 28.53 -26.81
N ILE A 7 -13.45 28.05 -28.06
CA ILE A 7 -13.08 26.67 -28.41
C ILE A 7 -11.58 26.44 -28.16
N VAL A 8 -10.73 27.40 -28.53
CA VAL A 8 -9.27 27.31 -28.27
C VAL A 8 -8.97 27.32 -26.78
N LEU A 9 -9.66 28.15 -25.99
CA LEU A 9 -9.51 28.19 -24.54
C LEU A 9 -9.94 26.87 -23.89
N LEU A 10 -11.07 26.29 -24.32
CA LEU A 10 -11.55 25.00 -23.83
C LEU A 10 -10.60 23.85 -24.18
N ALA A 11 -10.05 23.83 -25.40
CA ALA A 11 -9.06 22.85 -25.81
C ALA A 11 -7.77 22.96 -24.97
N PHE A 12 -7.32 24.18 -24.70
CA PHE A 12 -6.15 24.42 -23.85
C PHE A 12 -6.37 23.96 -22.40
N LEU A 13 -7.54 24.28 -21.82
CA LEU A 13 -7.94 23.80 -20.50
C LEU A 13 -8.01 22.27 -20.42
N LEU A 14 -8.56 21.62 -21.45
CA LEU A 14 -8.65 20.17 -21.53
C LEU A 14 -7.26 19.51 -21.59
N ILE A 15 -6.34 20.09 -22.36
CA ILE A 15 -4.95 19.60 -22.44
C ILE A 15 -4.26 19.70 -21.07
N ILE A 16 -4.40 20.83 -20.38
CA ILE A 16 -3.85 21.00 -19.01
C ILE A 16 -4.43 19.95 -18.06
N PHE A 17 -5.74 19.72 -18.13
CA PHE A 17 -6.43 18.77 -17.25
C PHE A 17 -5.99 17.32 -17.49
N ILE A 18 -5.72 16.92 -18.74
CA ILE A 18 -5.28 15.56 -19.09
C ILE A 18 -3.79 15.35 -18.78
N SER A 19 -2.96 16.39 -18.83
CA SER A 19 -1.51 16.26 -18.57
C SER A 19 -1.14 16.23 -17.09
N PHE A 20 -1.99 16.74 -16.19
CA PHE A 20 -1.69 16.84 -14.76
C PHE A 20 -1.59 15.49 -13.99
N PRO A 21 -2.45 14.48 -14.26
CA PRO A 21 -2.41 13.20 -13.53
C PRO A 21 -1.11 12.42 -13.71
N ALA A 22 -0.44 12.58 -14.85
CA ALA A 22 0.83 11.91 -15.14
C ALA A 22 2.01 12.41 -14.28
N LEU A 23 1.88 13.58 -13.66
CA LEU A 23 2.92 14.19 -12.83
C LEU A 23 2.79 13.84 -11.34
N ILE A 24 1.74 13.11 -10.95
CA ILE A 24 1.46 12.78 -9.56
C ILE A 24 1.62 11.26 -9.37
N SER A 25 2.80 10.84 -8.92
CA SER A 25 3.02 9.47 -8.43
C SER A 25 2.47 9.32 -7.01
N ALA A 26 1.15 9.22 -6.87
CA ALA A 26 0.49 8.89 -5.61
C ALA A 26 0.23 7.38 -5.43
N GLN A 27 0.48 6.58 -6.47
CA GLN A 27 0.24 5.15 -6.46
C GLN A 27 1.35 4.48 -5.63
N THR A 28 1.00 3.96 -4.46
CA THR A 28 1.91 3.15 -3.64
C THR A 28 1.41 1.72 -3.67
N GLU A 29 2.17 0.83 -4.31
CA GLU A 29 1.90 -0.60 -4.23
C GLU A 29 2.41 -1.10 -2.88
N THR A 30 1.53 -1.71 -2.09
CA THR A 30 1.93 -2.39 -0.84
C THR A 30 1.16 -3.70 -0.66
N GLY A 31 1.80 -4.64 0.01
CA GLY A 31 1.22 -5.90 0.44
C GLY A 31 0.79 -5.89 1.91
N THR A 32 -0.03 -6.87 2.25
CA THR A 32 -0.42 -7.16 3.64
C THR A 32 -0.27 -8.65 3.91
N ILE A 33 0.34 -9.01 5.04
CA ILE A 33 0.38 -10.39 5.54
C ILE A 33 -0.51 -10.47 6.77
N THR A 34 -1.46 -11.41 6.77
CA THR A 34 -2.33 -11.68 7.91
C THR A 34 -2.33 -13.15 8.25
N GLY A 35 -2.49 -13.49 9.53
CA GLY A 35 -2.65 -14.87 9.94
C GLY A 35 -2.95 -15.01 11.42
N VAL A 36 -2.88 -16.25 11.90
CA VAL A 36 -3.05 -16.62 13.30
C VAL A 36 -1.90 -17.54 13.70
N VAL A 37 -1.33 -17.33 14.88
CA VAL A 37 -0.31 -18.21 15.45
C VAL A 37 -0.98 -19.21 16.38
N THR A 38 -0.74 -20.50 16.13
CA THR A 38 -1.22 -21.61 16.96
C THR A 38 -0.06 -22.49 17.43
N ASP A 39 -0.24 -23.19 18.54
CA ASP A 39 0.68 -24.21 19.03
C ASP A 39 0.34 -25.62 18.45
N PRO A 40 1.14 -26.67 18.74
CA PRO A 40 0.87 -28.02 18.25
C PRO A 40 -0.45 -28.65 18.74
N SER A 41 -1.06 -28.13 19.80
CA SER A 41 -2.39 -28.55 20.27
C SER A 41 -3.54 -27.86 19.51
N GLY A 42 -3.22 -26.86 18.68
CA GLY A 42 -4.18 -26.02 17.97
C GLY A 42 -4.67 -24.81 18.76
N ALA A 43 -4.12 -24.55 19.95
CA ALA A 43 -4.47 -23.37 20.73
C ALA A 43 -3.79 -22.12 20.16
N VAL A 44 -4.50 -20.98 20.19
CA VAL A 44 -3.95 -19.69 19.74
C VAL A 44 -2.87 -19.20 20.71
N VAL A 45 -1.86 -18.51 20.18
CA VAL A 45 -0.74 -17.98 20.97
C VAL A 45 -0.75 -16.45 20.97
N PRO A 46 -1.28 -15.80 22.03
CA PRO A 46 -1.20 -14.36 22.20
C PRO A 46 0.22 -13.88 22.52
N GLY A 47 0.57 -12.67 22.10
CA GLY A 47 1.86 -12.05 22.42
C GLY A 47 3.07 -12.65 21.69
N ALA A 48 2.88 -13.60 20.77
CA ALA A 48 3.95 -14.19 19.98
C ALA A 48 4.62 -13.11 19.13
N LYS A 49 5.95 -13.00 19.23
CA LYS A 49 6.73 -12.03 18.45
C LYS A 49 6.84 -12.48 17.01
N ILE A 50 6.40 -11.64 16.08
CA ILE A 50 6.53 -11.83 14.64
C ILE A 50 7.53 -10.83 14.09
N MET A 51 8.45 -11.32 13.26
CA MET A 51 9.42 -10.52 12.53
C MET A 51 9.29 -10.82 11.03
N VAL A 52 8.93 -9.80 10.25
CA VAL A 52 8.88 -9.87 8.78
C VAL A 52 10.07 -9.11 8.24
N THR A 53 11.00 -9.83 7.60
CA THR A 53 12.23 -9.26 7.06
C THR A 53 12.17 -9.21 5.54
N SER A 54 12.35 -8.01 4.97
CA SER A 54 12.62 -7.87 3.54
C SER A 54 14.10 -8.14 3.30
N VAL A 55 14.41 -9.24 2.60
CA VAL A 55 15.80 -9.60 2.26
C VAL A 55 16.38 -8.60 1.26
N GLU A 56 15.59 -8.15 0.30
CA GLU A 56 16.04 -7.19 -0.72
C GLU A 56 16.39 -5.81 -0.11
N ARG A 57 15.53 -5.30 0.78
CA ARG A 57 15.66 -3.95 1.36
C ARG A 57 16.36 -3.92 2.71
N GLN A 58 16.71 -5.08 3.26
CA GLN A 58 17.36 -5.22 4.56
C GLN A 58 16.59 -4.52 5.69
N ASN A 59 15.25 -4.51 5.60
CA ASN A 59 14.37 -3.92 6.60
C ASN A 59 13.57 -4.99 7.34
N THR A 60 13.15 -4.70 8.57
CA THR A 60 12.39 -5.64 9.39
C THR A 60 11.23 -4.95 10.09
N ARG A 61 10.05 -5.54 9.99
CA ARG A 61 8.88 -5.18 10.78
C ARG A 61 8.67 -6.17 11.90
N SER A 62 8.50 -5.66 13.11
CA SER A 62 8.22 -6.46 14.30
C SER A 62 6.88 -6.08 14.90
N LEU A 63 6.11 -7.08 15.32
CA LEU A 63 4.87 -6.91 16.07
C LEU A 63 4.63 -8.15 16.95
N SER A 64 3.63 -8.09 17.81
CA SER A 64 3.16 -9.23 18.59
C SER A 64 1.74 -9.60 18.20
N THR A 65 1.40 -10.88 18.29
CA THR A 65 0.04 -11.36 18.05
C THR A 65 -0.96 -10.82 19.08
N GLY A 66 -2.20 -10.64 18.65
CA GLY A 66 -3.32 -10.24 19.49
C GLY A 66 -3.86 -11.37 20.38
N SER A 67 -4.98 -11.09 21.05
CA SER A 67 -5.61 -12.01 22.03
C SER A 67 -6.13 -13.32 21.43
N LYS A 68 -6.38 -13.37 20.13
CA LYS A 68 -6.78 -14.57 19.38
C LYS A 68 -5.61 -15.13 18.58
N GLY A 69 -4.37 -14.76 18.90
CA GLY A 69 -3.17 -15.15 18.15
C GLY A 69 -3.06 -14.50 16.77
N GLU A 70 -3.95 -13.57 16.45
CA GLU A 70 -4.06 -12.90 15.16
C GLU A 70 -2.93 -11.88 14.95
N TYR A 71 -2.52 -11.72 13.69
CA TYR A 71 -1.57 -10.69 13.31
C TYR A 71 -1.89 -10.12 11.94
N ILE A 72 -1.57 -8.84 11.76
CA ILE A 72 -1.74 -8.09 10.50
C ILE A 72 -0.50 -7.21 10.31
N VAL A 73 0.24 -7.46 9.25
CA VAL A 73 1.42 -6.69 8.84
C VAL A 73 1.09 -5.97 7.55
N THR A 74 0.82 -4.67 7.63
CA THR A 74 0.42 -3.84 6.48
C THR A 74 1.59 -3.09 5.87
N ASN A 75 1.31 -2.40 4.76
CA ASN A 75 2.21 -1.47 4.07
C ASN A 75 3.55 -2.08 3.66
N LEU A 76 3.60 -3.39 3.42
CA LEU A 76 4.83 -4.09 3.02
C LEU A 76 5.17 -3.70 1.60
N GLU A 77 6.38 -3.21 1.38
CA GLU A 77 6.83 -2.89 0.03
C GLU A 77 6.97 -4.17 -0.80
N PRO A 78 6.57 -4.17 -2.09
CA PRO A 78 6.78 -5.29 -2.99
C PRO A 78 8.27 -5.64 -3.10
N GLY A 79 8.60 -6.91 -2.97
CA GLY A 79 9.93 -7.45 -3.21
C GLY A 79 9.83 -8.87 -3.80
N THR A 80 10.91 -9.37 -4.37
CA THR A 80 11.01 -10.70 -4.98
C THR A 80 11.53 -11.76 -4.03
#